data_AF-A0A7J3LKV1-F1
#
_entry.id   AF-A0A7J3LKV1-F1
#
_cell.length_a   1.000
_cell.length_b   1.000
_cell.length_c   1.000
_cell.angle_alpha   90.00
_cell.angle_beta   90.00
_cell.angle_gamma   90.00
#
_symmetry.space_group_name_H-M   'P 1'
#
loop_
_entity.id
_entity.type
_entity.pdbx_description
1 polymer ?
#
loop_
_entity_poly.entity_id
_entity_poly.type
_entity_poly.pdbx_seq_one_letter_code
_entity_poly.pdbx_strand_id
1 'polypeptide(L)'
;MLHSLWEFFRDWLSLFYAPFRNTEMLWIIVPIYLSWVITEIYQEKRDTSFGNAISNGVVVLWVGIDWVRTTVRYFNEGGLDINSMFYVKICIGALVFIYGMLIMLLGIRGNKTVKYIARIREVSYILIVFTPLFYQPELMSFSVLLGILVFFPLFYFFVEFLDWITPDPKIYDLDEGTGQSMYRPVTKFPPKMP
;
A
#
# COMPACT_ATOMS: atom_id res chain seq x y z
N MET A 1 27.83 -16.92 -8.34
CA MET A 1 26.91 -16.70 -7.20
C MET A 1 26.70 -15.21 -6.93
N LEU A 2 27.75 -14.43 -6.63
CA LEU A 2 27.62 -12.99 -6.36
C LEU A 2 27.04 -12.19 -7.54
N HIS A 3 27.45 -12.53 -8.77
CA HIS A 3 26.96 -11.88 -9.99
C HIS A 3 25.45 -12.08 -10.21
N SER A 4 24.96 -13.31 -10.07
CA SER A 4 23.53 -13.63 -10.21
C SER A 4 22.69 -12.97 -9.12
N LEU A 5 23.20 -12.89 -7.89
CA LEU A 5 22.52 -12.17 -6.79
C LEU A 5 22.42 -10.66 -7.07
N TRP A 6 23.47 -10.08 -7.65
CA TRP A 6 23.48 -8.69 -8.09
C TRP A 6 22.47 -8.42 -9.21
N GLU A 7 22.33 -9.34 -10.17
CA GLU A 7 21.31 -9.24 -11.22
C GLU A 7 19.89 -9.25 -10.66
N PHE A 8 19.57 -10.21 -9.77
CA PHE A 8 18.26 -10.23 -9.11
C PHE A 8 17.98 -8.95 -8.32
N PHE A 9 18.99 -8.43 -7.61
CA PHE A 9 18.86 -7.19 -6.85
C PHE A 9 18.60 -5.99 -7.77
N ARG A 10 19.33 -5.89 -8.88
CA ARG A 10 19.16 -4.82 -9.87
C ARG A 10 17.78 -4.88 -10.52
N ASP A 11 17.32 -6.07 -10.88
CA ASP A 11 16.00 -6.31 -11.48
C ASP A 11 14.88 -5.91 -10.51
N TRP A 12 15.00 -6.31 -9.24
CA TRP A 12 14.08 -5.88 -8.18
C TRP A 12 14.09 -4.35 -8.00
N LEU A 13 15.27 -3.73 -7.93
CA LEU A 13 15.42 -2.28 -7.77
C LEU A 13 14.83 -1.50 -8.95
N SER A 14 14.85 -2.09 -10.16
CA SER A 14 14.28 -1.49 -11.35
C SER A 14 12.78 -1.19 -11.23
N LEU A 15 12.05 -1.96 -10.42
CA LEU A 15 10.62 -1.74 -10.15
C LEU A 15 10.37 -0.41 -9.44
N PHE A 16 11.25 -0.01 -8.52
CA PHE A 16 11.10 1.25 -7.78
C PHE A 16 11.41 2.47 -8.63
N TYR A 17 12.25 2.29 -9.66
CA TYR A 17 12.62 3.36 -10.59
C TYR A 17 11.71 3.44 -11.83
N ALA A 18 11.01 2.36 -12.19
CA ALA A 18 10.11 2.30 -13.34
C ALA A 18 9.04 3.42 -13.38
N PRO A 19 8.45 3.86 -12.25
CA PRO A 19 7.47 4.95 -12.30
C PRO A 19 7.99 6.29 -12.80
N PHE A 20 9.29 6.53 -12.72
CA PHE A 20 9.91 7.75 -13.24
C PHE A 20 10.12 7.70 -14.77
N ARG A 21 9.88 6.55 -15.42
CA ARG A 21 9.97 6.37 -16.88
C ARG A 21 8.62 6.36 -17.58
N ASN A 22 7.53 6.12 -16.85
CA ASN A 22 6.18 6.08 -17.40
C ASN A 22 5.26 6.98 -16.57
N THR A 23 4.86 8.11 -17.15
CA THR A 23 4.06 9.11 -16.45
C THR A 23 2.64 8.65 -16.14
N GLU A 24 2.10 7.67 -16.87
CA GLU A 24 0.75 7.14 -16.61
C GLU A 24 0.66 6.47 -15.24
N MET A 25 1.71 5.75 -14.83
CA MET A 25 1.70 5.08 -13.53
C MET A 25 1.94 6.02 -12.35
N LEU A 26 2.39 7.26 -12.59
CA LEU A 26 2.57 8.26 -11.52
C LEU A 26 1.26 8.57 -10.80
N TRP A 27 0.15 8.55 -11.54
CA TRP A 27 -1.19 8.84 -11.01
C TRP A 27 -1.65 7.88 -9.92
N ILE A 28 -1.17 6.64 -9.93
CA ILE A 28 -1.51 5.64 -8.92
C ILE A 28 -0.38 5.46 -7.90
N ILE A 29 0.89 5.48 -8.35
CA ILE A 29 2.03 5.22 -7.47
C ILE A 29 2.24 6.34 -6.42
N VAL A 30 2.01 7.61 -6.78
CA VAL A 30 2.25 8.74 -5.88
C VAL A 30 1.28 8.69 -4.70
N PRO A 31 -0.05 8.52 -4.92
CA PRO A 31 -0.99 8.26 -3.83
C PRO A 31 -0.61 7.04 -2.98
N ILE A 32 -0.10 5.96 -3.58
CA ILE A 32 0.37 4.78 -2.83
C ILE A 32 1.52 5.15 -1.88
N TYR A 33 2.56 5.83 -2.38
CA TYR A 33 3.68 6.28 -1.54
C TYR A 33 3.24 7.24 -0.44
N LEU A 34 2.34 8.18 -0.74
CA LEU A 34 1.83 9.13 0.25
C LEU A 34 1.01 8.42 1.33
N SER A 35 0.09 7.52 0.92
CA SER A 35 -0.69 6.71 1.85
C SER A 35 0.22 5.86 2.71
N TRP A 36 1.22 5.24 2.12
CA TRP A 36 2.19 4.43 2.83
C TRP A 36 2.91 5.22 3.92
N VAL A 37 3.57 6.32 3.54
CA VAL A 37 4.37 7.12 4.49
C VAL A 37 3.51 7.71 5.60
N ILE A 38 2.32 8.22 5.26
CA ILE A 38 1.42 8.81 6.26
C ILE A 38 0.94 7.72 7.23
N THR A 39 0.45 6.61 6.71
CA THR A 39 -0.13 5.56 7.55
C THR A 39 0.95 4.84 8.37
N GLU A 40 2.14 4.58 7.81
CA GLU A 40 3.25 3.95 8.56
C GLU A 40 3.67 4.84 9.75
N ILE A 41 3.95 6.12 9.49
CA ILE A 41 4.51 7.01 10.53
C ILE A 41 3.47 7.42 11.56
N TYR A 42 2.24 7.73 11.14
CA TYR A 42 1.24 8.36 12.01
C TYR A 42 0.15 7.42 12.52
N GLN A 43 -0.14 6.32 11.81
CA GLN A 43 -1.31 5.48 12.10
C GLN A 43 -0.94 4.07 12.56
N GLU A 44 0.10 3.47 12.00
CA GLU A 44 0.46 2.07 12.20
C GLU A 44 1.84 1.87 12.85
N LYS A 45 2.48 2.94 13.33
CA LYS A 45 3.81 2.85 13.96
C LYS A 45 3.86 1.87 15.14
N ARG A 46 2.76 1.77 15.90
CA ARG A 46 2.63 0.83 17.05
C ARG A 46 1.93 -0.48 16.69
N ASP A 47 0.77 -0.42 16.04
CA ASP A 47 -0.01 -1.58 15.60
C ASP A 47 -1.00 -1.17 14.50
N THR A 48 -1.44 -2.13 13.71
CA THR A 48 -2.49 -1.94 12.70
C THR A 48 -3.87 -2.11 13.37
N SER A 49 -4.62 -1.01 13.50
CA SER A 49 -6.01 -1.05 13.95
C SER A 49 -6.93 -1.70 12.90
N PHE A 50 -8.10 -2.19 13.29
CA PHE A 50 -9.09 -2.69 12.31
C PHE A 50 -9.54 -1.59 11.34
N GLY A 51 -9.66 -0.34 11.81
CA GLY A 51 -10.02 0.80 10.96
C GLY A 51 -8.94 1.06 9.90
N ASN A 52 -7.67 1.03 10.31
CA ASN A 52 -6.55 1.23 9.38
C ASN A 52 -6.44 0.06 8.39
N ALA A 53 -6.59 -1.19 8.85
CA ALA A 53 -6.61 -2.37 7.99
C ALA A 53 -7.69 -2.28 6.90
N ILE A 54 -8.90 -1.86 7.26
CA ILE A 54 -9.99 -1.63 6.29
C ILE A 54 -9.62 -0.47 5.35
N SER A 55 -9.07 0.63 5.86
CA SER A 55 -8.62 1.77 5.06
C SER A 55 -7.58 1.37 4.01
N ASN A 56 -6.58 0.58 4.40
CA ASN A 56 -5.56 0.03 3.50
C ASN A 56 -6.20 -0.89 2.46
N GLY A 57 -7.20 -1.70 2.85
CA GLY A 57 -8.01 -2.50 1.93
C GLY A 57 -8.72 -1.66 0.86
N VAL A 58 -9.24 -0.48 1.23
CA VAL A 58 -9.84 0.47 0.28
C VAL A 58 -8.79 0.99 -0.70
N VAL A 59 -7.57 1.29 -0.25
CA VAL A 59 -6.46 1.70 -1.13
C VAL A 59 -6.16 0.59 -2.14
N VAL A 60 -6.03 -0.66 -1.70
CA VAL A 60 -5.82 -1.82 -2.59
C VAL A 60 -6.95 -1.97 -3.60
N LEU A 61 -8.21 -1.86 -3.15
CA LEU A 61 -9.38 -1.91 -4.03
C LEU A 61 -9.35 -0.81 -5.08
N TRP A 62 -9.03 0.42 -4.67
CA TRP A 62 -8.93 1.55 -5.58
C TRP A 62 -7.90 1.31 -6.68
N VAL A 63 -6.72 0.77 -6.32
CA VAL A 63 -5.70 0.38 -7.30
C VAL A 63 -6.21 -0.72 -8.23
N GLY A 64 -6.88 -1.74 -7.70
CA GLY A 64 -7.50 -2.79 -8.53
C GLY A 64 -8.53 -2.24 -9.52
N ILE A 65 -9.38 -1.32 -9.08
CA ILE A 65 -10.37 -0.64 -9.93
C ILE A 65 -9.66 0.19 -11.02
N ASP A 66 -8.63 0.94 -10.65
CA ASP A 66 -7.86 1.74 -11.60
C ASP A 66 -7.19 0.87 -12.67
N TRP A 67 -6.65 -0.29 -12.29
CA TRP A 67 -6.04 -1.22 -13.23
C TRP A 67 -7.07 -1.88 -14.16
N VAL A 68 -8.26 -2.23 -13.66
CA VAL A 68 -9.36 -2.70 -14.51
C VAL A 68 -9.78 -1.60 -15.48
N ARG A 69 -9.98 -0.37 -15.00
CA ARG A 69 -10.31 0.81 -15.82
C ARG A 69 -9.27 1.04 -16.91
N THR A 70 -7.99 0.99 -16.56
CA THR A 70 -6.86 1.17 -17.46
C THR A 70 -6.82 0.08 -18.53
N THR A 71 -7.08 -1.17 -18.15
CA THR A 71 -7.16 -2.31 -19.09
C THR A 71 -8.29 -2.14 -20.10
N VAL A 72 -9.48 -1.76 -19.63
CA VAL A 72 -10.65 -1.50 -20.50
C VAL A 72 -10.38 -0.33 -21.44
N ARG A 73 -9.76 0.75 -20.95
CA ARG A 73 -9.37 1.91 -21.77
C ARG A 73 -8.45 1.49 -22.92
N TYR A 74 -7.37 0.78 -22.61
CA TYR A 74 -6.42 0.33 -23.63
C TYR A 74 -7.04 -0.64 -24.64
N PHE A 75 -7.99 -1.48 -24.21
CA PHE A 75 -8.72 -2.38 -25.13
C PHE A 75 -9.60 -1.59 -26.11
N ASN A 76 -10.32 -0.58 -25.62
CA ASN A 76 -11.20 0.25 -26.43
C ASN A 76 -10.45 1.18 -27.40
N GLU A 77 -9.27 1.66 -27.02
CA GLU A 77 -8.42 2.52 -27.86
C GLU A 77 -7.73 1.75 -29.00
N GLY A 78 -7.95 0.43 -29.12
CA GLY A 78 -7.27 -0.42 -30.10
C GLY A 78 -5.77 -0.56 -29.84
N GLY A 79 -5.31 -0.17 -28.65
CA GLY A 79 -3.89 -0.18 -28.24
C GLY A 79 -3.42 -1.53 -27.68
N LEU A 80 -4.29 -2.55 -27.64
CA LEU A 80 -3.98 -3.88 -27.12
C LEU A 80 -4.35 -4.96 -28.13
N ASP A 81 -3.34 -5.63 -28.67
CA ASP A 81 -3.52 -6.96 -29.25
C ASP A 81 -3.85 -7.95 -28.13
N ILE A 82 -4.84 -8.82 -28.37
CA ILE A 82 -5.17 -9.91 -27.45
C ILE A 82 -4.01 -10.93 -27.47
N ASN A 83 -3.02 -10.69 -26.62
CA ASN A 83 -1.80 -11.48 -26.51
C ASN A 83 -1.57 -11.90 -25.05
N SER A 84 -0.48 -12.63 -24.79
CA SER A 84 -0.14 -13.08 -23.44
C SER A 84 0.02 -11.94 -22.43
N MET A 85 0.48 -10.75 -22.83
CA MET A 85 0.65 -9.60 -21.94
C MET A 85 -0.69 -9.02 -21.50
N PHE A 86 -1.71 -9.06 -22.37
CA PHE A 86 -3.07 -8.67 -22.02
C PHE A 86 -3.64 -9.54 -20.89
N TYR A 87 -3.50 -10.86 -20.99
CA TYR A 87 -3.96 -11.78 -19.96
C TYR A 87 -3.21 -11.57 -18.64
N VAL A 88 -1.90 -11.30 -18.69
CA VAL A 88 -1.11 -10.95 -17.50
C VAL A 88 -1.66 -9.71 -16.81
N LYS A 89 -1.96 -8.63 -17.55
CA LYS A 89 -2.57 -7.41 -16.98
C LYS A 89 -3.89 -7.71 -16.27
N ILE A 90 -4.77 -8.50 -16.90
CA ILE A 90 -6.05 -8.91 -16.32
C ILE A 90 -5.83 -9.73 -15.05
N CYS A 91 -4.91 -10.70 -15.07
CA CYS A 91 -4.62 -11.54 -13.91
C CYS A 91 -4.10 -10.71 -12.73
N ILE A 92 -3.15 -9.80 -12.97
CA ILE A 92 -2.62 -8.90 -11.93
C ILE A 92 -3.73 -7.99 -11.37
N GLY A 93 -4.52 -7.36 -12.24
CA GLY A 93 -5.66 -6.53 -11.86
C GLY A 93 -6.69 -7.27 -11.02
N ALA A 94 -7.08 -8.47 -11.45
CA ALA A 94 -8.02 -9.31 -10.74
C ALA A 94 -7.47 -9.75 -9.36
N LEU A 95 -6.19 -10.13 -9.28
CA LEU A 95 -5.57 -10.53 -8.02
C LEU A 95 -5.55 -9.39 -7.00
N VAL A 96 -5.18 -8.17 -7.41
CA VAL A 96 -5.18 -7.01 -6.53
C VAL A 96 -6.59 -6.60 -6.12
N PHE A 97 -7.55 -6.64 -7.05
CA PHE A 97 -8.96 -6.39 -6.72
C PHE A 97 -9.52 -7.41 -5.71
N ILE A 98 -9.29 -8.71 -5.95
CA ILE A 98 -9.71 -9.78 -5.03
C ILE A 98 -9.02 -9.61 -3.66
N TYR A 99 -7.74 -9.28 -3.65
CA TYR A 99 -6.99 -9.04 -2.41
C TYR A 99 -7.60 -7.91 -1.58
N GLY A 100 -7.91 -6.77 -2.21
CA GLY A 100 -8.61 -5.67 -1.54
C GLY A 100 -9.98 -6.08 -1.01
N MET A 101 -10.76 -6.84 -1.79
CA MET A 101 -12.06 -7.36 -1.35
C MET A 101 -11.93 -8.28 -0.13
N LEU A 102 -10.92 -9.15 -0.13
CA LEU A 102 -10.65 -10.07 0.98
C LEU A 102 -10.30 -9.30 2.26
N ILE A 103 -9.45 -8.28 2.17
CA ILE A 103 -9.14 -7.41 3.32
C ILE A 103 -10.41 -6.78 3.88
N MET A 104 -11.24 -6.18 3.02
CA MET A 104 -12.49 -5.54 3.45
C MET A 104 -13.44 -6.53 4.15
N LEU A 105 -13.64 -7.70 3.56
CA LEU A 105 -14.53 -8.73 4.12
C LEU A 105 -14.01 -9.26 5.46
N LEU A 106 -12.70 -9.50 5.59
CA LEU A 106 -12.09 -9.95 6.83
C LEU A 106 -12.12 -8.86 7.90
N GLY A 107 -11.92 -7.59 7.51
CA GLY A 107 -12.01 -6.43 8.38
C GLY A 107 -13.41 -6.24 8.96
N ILE A 108 -14.45 -6.27 8.12
CA ILE A 108 -15.86 -6.18 8.55
C ILE A 108 -16.23 -7.33 9.48
N ARG A 109 -15.68 -8.53 9.25
CA ARG A 109 -15.90 -9.72 10.10
C ARG A 109 -15.09 -9.69 11.40
N GLY A 110 -14.26 -8.68 11.63
CA GLY A 110 -13.40 -8.59 12.82
C GLY A 110 -12.36 -9.70 12.91
N ASN A 111 -11.95 -10.29 11.79
CA ASN A 111 -10.96 -11.36 11.80
C ASN A 111 -9.57 -10.79 12.09
N LYS A 112 -8.93 -11.25 13.18
CA LYS A 112 -7.60 -10.78 13.61
C LYS A 112 -6.51 -10.94 12.55
N THR A 113 -6.64 -11.89 11.62
CA THR A 113 -5.70 -12.08 10.52
C THR A 113 -5.61 -10.84 9.62
N VAL A 114 -6.67 -10.03 9.54
CA VAL A 114 -6.70 -8.81 8.72
C VAL A 114 -5.61 -7.83 9.12
N LYS A 115 -5.27 -7.75 10.42
CA LYS A 115 -4.23 -6.84 10.92
C LYS A 115 -2.84 -7.15 10.35
N TYR A 116 -2.58 -8.42 10.00
CA TYR A 116 -1.30 -8.83 9.46
C TYR A 116 -1.24 -8.68 7.94
N ILE A 117 -2.29 -9.12 7.24
CA ILE A 117 -2.31 -9.05 5.76
C ILE A 117 -2.54 -7.62 5.27
N ALA A 118 -3.30 -6.81 6.01
CA ALA A 118 -3.66 -5.46 5.59
C ALA A 118 -2.80 -4.37 6.22
N ARG A 119 -1.69 -4.73 6.88
CA ARG A 119 -0.74 -3.76 7.39
C ARG A 119 -0.16 -2.96 6.21
N ILE A 120 -0.01 -1.65 6.43
CA ILE A 120 0.29 -0.72 5.33
C ILE A 120 1.61 -1.05 4.65
N ARG A 121 2.61 -1.55 5.39
CA ARG A 121 3.92 -1.89 4.86
C ARG A 121 3.85 -2.98 3.79
N GLU A 122 3.08 -4.04 4.07
CA GLU A 122 2.87 -5.21 3.22
C GLU A 122 2.01 -4.83 2.01
N VAL A 123 0.92 -4.10 2.26
CA VAL A 123 0.03 -3.59 1.22
C VAL A 123 0.81 -2.70 0.25
N SER A 124 1.52 -1.70 0.77
CA SER A 124 2.27 -0.74 -0.04
C SER A 124 3.39 -1.43 -0.81
N TYR A 125 4.10 -2.38 -0.20
CA TYR A 125 5.12 -3.15 -0.92
C TYR A 125 4.53 -3.86 -2.14
N ILE A 126 3.44 -4.61 -1.96
CA ILE A 126 2.75 -5.32 -3.04
C ILE A 126 2.34 -4.32 -4.13
N LEU A 127 1.70 -3.21 -3.77
CA LEU A 127 1.24 -2.23 -4.75
C LEU A 127 2.42 -1.56 -5.48
N ILE A 128 3.51 -1.22 -4.79
CA ILE A 128 4.69 -0.58 -5.37
C ILE A 128 5.38 -1.52 -6.38
N VAL A 129 5.56 -2.80 -6.05
CA VAL A 129 6.27 -3.74 -6.95
C VAL A 129 5.38 -4.24 -8.09
N PHE A 130 4.07 -4.38 -7.89
CA PHE A 130 3.15 -4.84 -8.94
C PHE A 130 2.67 -3.71 -9.86
N THR A 131 2.71 -2.44 -9.45
CA THR A 131 2.34 -1.32 -10.33
C THR A 131 3.19 -1.31 -11.62
N PRO A 132 4.54 -1.32 -11.56
CA PRO A 132 5.35 -1.43 -12.76
C PRO A 132 5.05 -2.66 -13.60
N LEU A 133 4.83 -3.82 -12.97
CA LEU A 133 4.50 -5.07 -13.68
C LEU A 133 3.14 -4.99 -14.39
N PHE A 134 2.19 -4.25 -13.83
CA PHE A 134 0.90 -3.99 -14.46
C PHE A 134 1.04 -3.04 -15.66
N TYR A 135 1.71 -1.90 -15.50
CA TYR A 135 1.83 -0.92 -16.59
C TYR A 135 2.79 -1.37 -17.69
N GLN A 136 3.86 -2.09 -17.33
CA GLN A 136 4.93 -2.57 -18.20
C GLN A 136 5.14 -4.09 -18.02
N PRO A 137 4.24 -4.94 -18.56
CA PRO A 137 4.32 -6.39 -18.41
C PRO A 137 5.62 -7.00 -18.95
N GLU A 138 6.34 -6.30 -19.83
CA GLU A 138 7.67 -6.69 -20.31
C GLU A 138 8.73 -6.77 -19.22
N LEU A 139 8.52 -6.11 -18.07
CA LEU A 139 9.36 -6.24 -16.88
C LEU A 139 9.14 -7.57 -16.15
N MET A 140 8.05 -8.29 -16.45
CA MET A 140 7.77 -9.57 -15.81
C MET A 140 8.70 -10.66 -16.32
N SER A 141 9.76 -10.92 -15.55
CA SER A 141 10.62 -12.08 -15.71
C SER A 141 10.56 -12.95 -14.45
N PHE A 142 10.92 -14.23 -14.59
CA PHE A 142 11.03 -15.12 -13.43
C PHE A 142 12.02 -14.58 -12.40
N SER A 143 13.09 -13.92 -12.87
CA SER A 143 14.08 -13.25 -12.03
C SER A 143 13.48 -12.12 -11.19
N VAL A 144 12.63 -11.29 -11.79
CA VAL A 144 11.95 -10.19 -11.09
C VAL A 144 10.97 -10.73 -10.05
N LEU A 145 10.17 -11.75 -10.41
CA LEU A 145 9.23 -12.36 -9.47
C LEU A 145 9.93 -13.00 -8.27
N LEU A 146 11.06 -13.68 -8.51
CA LEU A 146 11.88 -14.24 -7.45
C LEU A 146 12.52 -13.12 -6.60
N GLY A 147 13.00 -12.05 -7.24
CA GLY A 147 13.57 -10.88 -6.57
C GLY A 147 12.58 -10.21 -5.61
N ILE A 148 11.31 -10.07 -6.00
CA ILE A 148 10.25 -9.54 -5.14
C ILE A 148 10.13 -10.34 -3.83
N LEU A 149 10.24 -11.67 -3.89
CA LEU A 149 10.14 -12.53 -2.70
C LEU A 149 11.44 -12.52 -1.88
N VAL A 150 12.59 -12.64 -2.53
CA VAL A 150 13.90 -12.76 -1.89
C VAL A 150 14.34 -11.46 -1.22
N PHE A 151 14.03 -10.30 -1.82
CA PHE A 151 14.41 -8.99 -1.29
C PHE A 151 13.31 -8.30 -0.48
N PHE A 152 12.15 -8.94 -0.29
CA PHE A 152 11.14 -8.44 0.64
C PHE A 152 11.69 -8.19 2.07
N PRO A 153 12.51 -9.10 2.68
CA PRO A 153 13.12 -8.84 3.98
C PRO A 153 14.04 -7.62 3.98
N LEU A 154 14.70 -7.33 2.86
CA LEU A 154 15.56 -6.14 2.73
C LEU A 154 14.72 -4.86 2.69
N PHE A 155 13.63 -4.85 1.93
CA PHE A 155 12.65 -3.76 1.97
C PHE A 155 12.14 -3.56 3.41
N TYR A 156 11.69 -4.64 4.04
CA TYR A 156 11.14 -4.60 5.40
C TYR A 156 12.13 -4.01 6.40
N PHE A 157 13.39 -4.46 6.35
CA PHE A 157 14.45 -3.94 7.20
C PHE A 157 14.70 -2.45 6.96
N PHE A 158 14.68 -2.00 5.70
CA PHE A 158 14.82 -0.59 5.38
C PHE A 158 13.69 0.26 5.99
N VAL A 159 12.43 -0.20 5.90
CA VAL A 159 11.29 0.50 6.53
C VAL A 159 11.44 0.53 8.06
N GLU A 160 11.80 -0.60 8.67
CA GLU A 160 12.02 -0.66 10.12
C GLU A 160 13.13 0.28 10.59
N PHE A 161 14.19 0.40 9.79
CA PHE A 161 15.27 1.34 10.04
C PHE A 161 14.81 2.80 9.96
N LEU A 162 13.94 3.14 8.99
CA LEU A 162 13.34 4.47 8.91
C LEU A 162 12.42 4.76 10.09
N ASP A 163 11.60 3.79 10.50
CA ASP A 163 10.70 3.92 11.66
C ASP A 163 11.47 4.13 12.96
N TRP A 164 12.63 3.48 13.08
CA TRP A 164 13.53 3.67 14.23
C TRP A 164 14.13 5.09 14.29
N ILE A 165 14.40 5.71 13.14
CA ILE A 165 14.95 7.07 13.06
C ILE A 165 13.85 8.13 13.26
N THR A 166 12.64 7.86 12.78
CA THR A 166 11.53 8.81 12.90
C THR A 166 11.04 8.90 14.34
N PRO A 167 10.73 10.10 14.86
CA PRO A 167 10.19 10.24 16.21
C PRO A 167 8.78 9.64 16.31
N ASP A 168 8.40 9.21 17.51
CA ASP A 168 7.03 8.73 17.73
C ASP A 168 6.03 9.90 17.65
N PRO A 169 4.94 9.75 16.90
CA PRO A 169 3.92 10.79 16.83
C PRO A 169 3.20 10.88 18.18
N LYS A 170 3.13 12.10 18.73
CA LYS A 170 2.42 12.39 19.99
C LYS A 170 0.90 12.23 19.90
N ILE A 171 0.37 11.93 18.72
CA ILE A 171 -1.07 11.75 18.47
C ILE A 171 -1.61 10.59 19.31
N TYR A 172 -0.84 9.51 19.47
CA TYR A 172 -1.25 8.39 20.32
C TYR A 172 -1.48 8.81 21.77
N ASP A 173 -0.62 9.67 22.32
CA ASP A 173 -0.75 10.13 23.71
C ASP A 173 -1.95 11.07 23.91
N LEU A 174 -2.33 11.80 22.84
CA LEU A 174 -3.50 12.68 22.81
C LEU A 174 -4.81 11.87 22.66
N ASP A 175 -4.83 10.85 21.79
CA ASP A 175 -6.00 9.99 21.54
C ASP A 175 -6.25 9.01 22.71
N GLU A 176 -5.20 8.54 23.38
CA GLU A 176 -5.28 7.70 24.58
C GLU A 176 -5.57 8.52 25.87
N GLY A 177 -5.73 9.84 25.77
CA GLY A 177 -6.15 10.71 26.88
C GLY A 177 -5.08 10.94 27.96
N THR A 178 -3.82 10.57 27.71
CA THR A 178 -2.70 10.80 28.65
C THR A 178 -2.09 12.19 28.54
N GLY A 179 -2.37 12.92 27.45
CA GLY A 179 -2.07 14.34 27.29
C GLY A 179 -3.06 15.25 28.01
N GLN A 180 -3.00 15.30 29.35
CA GLN A 180 -3.52 16.36 30.24
C GLN A 180 -4.91 16.97 29.90
N SER A 181 -5.91 16.70 30.74
CA SER A 181 -6.40 17.58 31.84
C SER A 181 -6.23 19.12 31.75
N MET A 182 -5.96 19.73 30.59
CA MET A 182 -5.78 21.17 30.42
C MET A 182 -6.97 21.85 29.73
N TYR A 183 -8.02 21.09 29.40
CA TYR A 183 -9.34 21.66 29.18
C TYR A 183 -10.13 21.58 30.49
N ARG A 184 -10.01 22.62 31.32
CA ARG A 184 -11.09 22.91 32.27
C ARG A 184 -12.37 23.03 31.42
N PRO A 185 -13.45 22.30 31.72
CA PRO A 185 -14.73 22.66 31.14
C PRO A 185 -14.96 24.12 31.53
N VAL A 186 -15.29 24.97 30.57
CA VAL A 186 -15.81 26.29 30.87
C VAL A 186 -17.14 26.05 31.58
N THR A 187 -17.10 25.88 32.90
CA THR A 187 -18.27 26.02 33.75
C THR A 187 -18.70 27.47 33.57
N LYS A 188 -19.80 27.69 32.83
CA LYS A 188 -20.79 28.75 33.03
C LYS A 188 -21.83 28.72 31.91
N PHE A 189 -22.88 27.93 32.13
CA PHE A 189 -24.20 28.53 32.02
C PHE A 189 -24.76 28.56 33.44
N PRO A 190 -25.07 29.74 34.02
CA PRO A 190 -25.79 29.77 35.27
C PRO A 190 -27.15 29.08 35.08
N PRO A 191 -27.67 28.38 36.11
CA PRO A 191 -29.00 27.79 36.02
C PRO A 191 -30.02 28.88 35.74
N LYS A 192 -30.95 28.62 34.81
CA LYS A 192 -32.15 29.45 34.67
C LYS A 192 -32.87 29.40 36.01
N MET A 193 -32.92 30.54 36.69
CA MET A 193 -33.78 30.69 37.86
C MET A 193 -35.25 30.61 37.44
N PRO A 194 -36.12 30.08 38.32
CA PRO A 194 -37.53 29.80 38.04
C PRO A 194 -38.35 31.04 37.71
#